data_AF-A0A2N3N9W0-F1
#
_entry.id   AF-A0A2N3N9W0-F1
#
_cell.length_a   1.000
_cell.length_b   1.000
_cell.length_c   1.000
_cell.angle_alpha   90.00
_cell.angle_beta   90.00
_cell.angle_gamma   90.00
#
_symmetry.space_group_name_H-M   'P 1'
#
loop_
_entity.id
_entity.type
_entity.pdbx_description
1 polymer ?
#
loop_
_entity_poly.entity_id
_entity_poly.type
_entity_poly.pdbx_seq_one_letter_code
_entity_poly.pdbx_strand_id
1 'polypeptide(L)'
;MVDYMKKKGFDRPLDVWFEGLEAIIQLDMNKPSCEWREALVSAMFMQDAMWFWMSIEMFFMALCTVANNGDEYILVDNSYNIFEGPSDFVTDPKTGKVEGFSWRQFHEFAPLSPKLIVVLRSNDLPYRGAVIDPKT
;
A
#
# COMPACT_ATOMS: atom_id res chain seq x y z
N MET A 1 -11.48 -5.51 -13.83
CA MET A 1 -12.64 -4.80 -13.26
C MET A 1 -13.90 -4.97 -14.10
N VAL A 2 -13.92 -4.65 -15.40
CA VAL A 2 -15.13 -4.79 -16.25
C VAL A 2 -15.75 -6.20 -16.21
N ASP A 3 -14.96 -7.25 -16.35
CA ASP A 3 -15.49 -8.63 -16.31
C ASP A 3 -16.00 -9.03 -14.92
N TYR A 4 -15.36 -8.50 -13.87
CA TYR A 4 -15.82 -8.68 -12.50
C TYR A 4 -17.19 -8.04 -12.28
N MET A 5 -17.35 -6.79 -12.72
CA MET A 5 -18.63 -6.06 -12.67
C MET A 5 -19.72 -6.80 -13.45
N LYS A 6 -19.44 -7.27 -14.66
CA LYS A 6 -20.39 -8.07 -15.45
C LYS A 6 -20.80 -9.35 -14.73
N LYS A 7 -19.86 -10.07 -14.13
CA LYS A 7 -20.12 -11.30 -13.36
C LYS A 7 -20.98 -11.04 -12.12
N LYS A 8 -20.79 -9.91 -11.46
CA LYS A 8 -21.51 -9.51 -10.24
C LYS A 8 -22.81 -8.76 -10.50
N GLY A 9 -23.06 -8.32 -11.73
CA GLY A 9 -24.22 -7.50 -12.08
C GLY A 9 -24.10 -6.06 -11.59
N PHE A 10 -22.88 -5.53 -11.48
CA PHE A 10 -22.64 -4.15 -11.08
C PHE A 10 -22.61 -3.20 -12.27
N ASP A 11 -23.31 -2.06 -12.12
CA ASP A 11 -23.38 -1.02 -13.14
C ASP A 11 -22.30 0.05 -12.98
N ARG A 12 -21.79 0.27 -11.76
CA ARG A 12 -20.82 1.34 -11.47
C ARG A 12 -19.58 0.78 -10.76
N PRO A 13 -18.37 1.32 -11.04
CA PRO A 13 -17.16 0.95 -10.29
C PRO A 13 -17.29 1.18 -8.78
N LEU A 14 -18.11 2.15 -8.38
CA LEU A 14 -18.40 2.43 -6.98
C LEU A 14 -19.06 1.24 -6.27
N ASP A 15 -19.85 0.43 -6.97
CA ASP A 15 -20.50 -0.74 -6.39
C ASP A 15 -19.46 -1.84 -6.08
N VAL A 16 -18.41 -1.97 -6.91
CA VAL A 16 -17.24 -2.83 -6.63
C VAL A 16 -16.52 -2.38 -5.37
N TRP A 17 -16.32 -1.06 -5.24
CA TRP A 17 -15.65 -0.48 -4.07
C TRP A 17 -16.46 -0.72 -2.78
N PHE A 18 -17.78 -0.52 -2.82
CA PHE A 18 -18.64 -0.78 -1.65
C PHE A 18 -18.64 -2.25 -1.23
N GLU A 19 -18.72 -3.18 -2.19
CA GLU A 19 -18.59 -4.61 -1.89
C GLU A 19 -17.24 -4.92 -1.24
N GLY A 20 -16.15 -4.31 -1.73
CA GLY A 20 -14.83 -4.44 -1.13
C GLY A 20 -14.76 -3.96 0.31
N LEU A 21 -15.35 -2.80 0.61
CA LEU A 21 -15.42 -2.28 1.98
C LEU A 21 -16.22 -3.20 2.91
N GLU A 22 -17.37 -3.69 2.44
CA GLU A 22 -18.18 -4.63 3.22
C GLU A 22 -17.40 -5.92 3.51
N ALA A 23 -16.73 -6.48 2.51
CA ALA A 23 -15.88 -7.67 2.65
C ALA A 23 -14.77 -7.46 3.69
N ILE A 24 -14.10 -6.30 3.68
CA ILE A 24 -13.04 -5.96 4.64
C ILE A 24 -13.62 -5.80 6.06
N ILE A 25 -14.77 -5.14 6.22
CA ILE A 25 -15.40 -4.92 7.53
C ILE A 25 -15.82 -6.24 8.18
N GLN A 26 -16.30 -7.20 7.37
CA GLN A 26 -16.73 -8.51 7.84
C GLN A 26 -15.57 -9.52 7.97
N LEU A 27 -14.36 -9.14 7.59
CA LEU A 27 -13.20 -10.02 7.60
C LEU A 27 -12.71 -10.28 9.03
N ASP A 28 -12.70 -11.56 9.44
CA ASP A 28 -12.07 -11.97 10.69
C ASP A 28 -10.59 -12.32 10.47
N MET A 29 -9.71 -11.38 10.83
CA MET A 29 -8.25 -11.55 10.76
C MET A 29 -7.64 -12.19 12.01
N ASN A 30 -8.41 -12.51 13.05
CA ASN A 30 -7.87 -13.03 14.31
C ASN A 30 -7.57 -14.55 14.27
N LYS A 31 -7.91 -15.22 13.16
CA LYS A 31 -7.67 -16.64 13.01
C LYS A 31 -6.16 -16.93 12.94
N PRO A 32 -5.66 -18.00 13.61
CA PRO A 32 -4.23 -18.32 13.63
C PRO A 32 -3.62 -18.61 12.25
N SER A 33 -4.45 -19.02 11.29
CA SER A 33 -4.06 -19.26 9.91
C SER A 33 -4.25 -18.01 9.05
N CYS A 34 -3.36 -17.81 8.07
CA CYS A 34 -3.49 -16.75 7.06
C CYS A 34 -4.64 -16.99 6.05
N GLU A 35 -5.64 -17.82 6.41
CA GLU A 35 -6.82 -18.15 5.61
C GLU A 35 -7.67 -16.91 5.29
N TRP A 36 -7.57 -15.86 6.11
CA TRP A 36 -8.25 -14.58 5.85
C TRP A 36 -7.87 -14.00 4.48
N ARG A 37 -6.66 -14.26 3.97
CA ARG A 37 -6.20 -13.79 2.65
C ARG A 37 -7.01 -14.44 1.52
N GLU A 38 -7.21 -15.74 1.59
CA GLU A 38 -7.98 -16.51 0.59
C GLU A 38 -9.46 -16.13 0.63
N ALA A 39 -10.00 -15.95 1.85
CA ALA A 39 -11.35 -15.48 2.06
C ALA A 39 -11.55 -14.09 1.42
N LEU A 40 -10.60 -13.17 1.63
CA LEU A 40 -10.68 -11.82 1.09
C LEU A 40 -10.60 -11.80 -0.44
N VAL A 41 -9.64 -12.52 -1.04
CA VAL A 41 -9.50 -12.62 -2.51
C VAL A 41 -10.75 -13.21 -3.16
N SER A 42 -11.46 -14.09 -2.46
CA SER A 42 -12.71 -14.68 -2.93
C SER A 42 -13.93 -13.75 -2.78
N ALA A 43 -13.91 -12.85 -1.79
CA ALA A 43 -15.05 -12.01 -1.43
C ALA A 43 -15.14 -10.71 -2.24
N MET A 44 -14.02 -10.12 -2.67
CA MET A 44 -13.98 -8.83 -3.36
C MET A 44 -13.18 -8.86 -4.67
N PHE A 45 -13.02 -7.71 -5.32
CA PHE A 45 -12.20 -7.62 -6.52
C PHE A 45 -10.73 -7.92 -6.21
N MET A 46 -10.12 -8.84 -6.95
CA MET A 46 -8.81 -9.42 -6.64
C MET A 46 -7.70 -8.37 -6.47
N GLN A 47 -7.63 -7.36 -7.34
CA GLN A 47 -6.61 -6.31 -7.24
C GLN A 47 -6.75 -5.51 -5.95
N ASP A 48 -7.97 -5.22 -5.52
CA ASP A 48 -8.22 -4.47 -4.28
C ASP A 48 -7.90 -5.35 -3.05
N ALA A 49 -8.24 -6.64 -3.11
CA ALA A 49 -7.86 -7.61 -2.08
C ALA A 49 -6.33 -7.71 -1.92
N MET A 50 -5.60 -7.76 -3.04
CA MET A 50 -4.13 -7.78 -3.04
C MET A 50 -3.56 -6.49 -2.44
N TRP A 51 -4.10 -5.33 -2.79
CA TRP A 51 -3.67 -4.05 -2.20
C TRP A 51 -3.92 -3.98 -0.70
N PHE A 52 -5.08 -4.44 -0.24
CA PHE A 52 -5.37 -4.51 1.19
C PHE A 52 -4.40 -5.45 1.92
N TRP A 53 -4.20 -6.66 1.39
CA TRP A 53 -3.26 -7.62 1.96
C TRP A 53 -1.84 -7.02 2.05
N MET A 54 -1.33 -6.46 0.95
CA MET A 54 -0.04 -5.77 0.94
C MET A 54 0.06 -4.68 2.01
N SER A 55 -1.00 -3.88 2.19
CA SER A 55 -1.06 -2.82 3.20
C SER A 55 -0.96 -3.35 4.63
N ILE A 56 -1.60 -4.49 4.91
CA ILE A 56 -1.58 -5.12 6.25
C ILE A 56 -0.23 -5.77 6.57
N GLU A 57 0.45 -6.35 5.58
CA GLU A 57 1.66 -7.15 5.82
C GLU A 57 2.97 -6.44 5.59
N MET A 58 3.00 -5.49 4.66
CA MET A 58 4.23 -4.79 4.30
C MET A 58 4.37 -3.44 4.98
N PHE A 59 3.37 -2.99 5.75
CA PHE A 59 3.40 -1.70 6.40
C PHE A 59 3.03 -1.75 7.88
N PHE A 60 3.64 -0.86 8.64
CA PHE A 60 3.22 -0.48 9.98
C PHE A 60 2.27 0.73 9.91
N MET A 61 1.09 0.61 10.53
CA MET A 61 0.13 1.71 10.62
C MET A 61 0.48 2.65 11.78
N ALA A 62 0.59 3.95 11.48
CA ALA A 62 0.70 5.00 12.48
C ALA A 62 -0.46 6.00 12.34
N LEU A 63 -1.05 6.38 13.47
CA LEU A 63 -1.99 7.50 13.55
C LEU A 63 -1.21 8.76 13.92
N CYS A 64 -1.24 9.77 13.06
CA CYS A 64 -0.52 11.01 13.25
C CYS A 64 -1.49 12.18 13.43
N THR A 65 -1.21 13.00 14.44
CA THR A 65 -1.94 14.24 14.72
C THR A 65 -1.01 15.44 14.56
N VAL A 66 -1.59 16.57 14.21
CA VAL A 66 -0.85 17.85 14.14
C VAL A 66 -0.34 18.25 15.53
N ALA A 67 0.88 18.80 15.59
CA ALA A 67 1.49 19.20 16.86
C ALA A 67 0.83 20.48 17.43
N ASN A 68 0.47 21.42 16.56
CA ASN A 68 -0.16 22.68 16.96
C ASN A 68 -1.64 22.70 16.59
N ASN A 69 -2.45 23.32 17.46
CA ASN A 69 -3.90 23.41 17.24
C ASN A 69 -4.31 24.26 16.03
N GLY A 70 -3.42 25.14 15.55
CA GLY A 70 -3.65 25.95 14.36
C GLY A 70 -3.19 25.29 13.05
N ASP A 71 -2.51 24.16 13.13
CA ASP A 71 -1.99 23.46 11.95
C ASP A 71 -3.01 22.45 11.43
N GLU A 72 -2.92 22.17 10.13
CA GLU A 72 -3.73 21.18 9.44
C GLU A 72 -2.88 20.43 8.39
N TYR A 73 -3.23 19.17 8.13
CA TYR A 73 -2.69 18.41 7.02
C TYR A 73 -3.32 18.90 5.72
N ILE A 74 -2.47 19.33 4.78
CA ILE A 74 -2.86 19.71 3.43
C ILE A 74 -2.16 18.76 2.47
N LEU A 75 -2.95 18.02 1.70
CA LEU A 75 -2.48 17.12 0.64
C LEU A 75 -3.10 17.59 -0.66
N VAL A 76 -2.30 17.67 -1.72
CA VAL A 76 -2.84 17.84 -3.07
C VAL A 76 -3.41 16.50 -3.56
N ASP A 77 -4.32 16.52 -4.53
CA ASP A 77 -5.07 15.33 -5.00
C ASP A 77 -4.19 14.11 -5.34
N ASN A 78 -2.92 14.32 -5.68
CA ASN A 78 -1.98 13.26 -6.05
C ASN A 78 -0.93 12.94 -4.96
N SER A 79 -1.05 13.50 -3.75
CA SER A 79 -0.10 13.27 -2.64
C SER A 79 -0.58 12.16 -1.71
N TYR A 80 -0.70 10.95 -2.24
CA TYR A 80 -1.09 9.78 -1.45
C TYR A 80 0.10 8.95 -0.98
N ASN A 81 1.32 9.18 -1.50
CA ASN A 81 2.51 8.47 -1.02
C ASN A 81 3.83 9.25 -1.11
N ILE A 82 4.82 8.78 -0.36
CA ILE A 82 6.23 9.08 -0.58
C ILE A 82 6.83 7.87 -1.28
N PHE A 83 7.30 8.15 -2.49
CA PHE A 83 7.93 7.19 -3.36
C PHE A 83 9.35 7.65 -3.66
N GLU A 84 10.34 6.79 -3.46
CA GLU A 84 11.67 7.02 -4.01
C GLU A 84 11.69 6.38 -5.39
N GLY A 85 11.72 7.20 -6.46
CA GLY A 85 11.84 6.76 -7.86
C GLY A 85 12.79 5.56 -7.99
N PRO A 86 12.62 4.64 -8.97
CA PRO A 86 13.22 3.29 -8.98
C PRO A 86 14.62 3.26 -8.37
N SER A 87 14.69 2.94 -7.08
CA SER A 87 15.89 3.12 -6.25
C SER A 87 16.63 1.81 -6.04
N ASP A 88 15.98 0.68 -6.32
CA ASP A 88 16.58 -0.63 -6.31
C ASP A 88 16.68 -1.19 -7.73
N PHE A 89 17.91 -1.25 -8.22
CA PHE A 89 18.26 -2.01 -9.41
C PHE A 89 18.61 -3.44 -8.98
N VAL A 90 17.80 -4.40 -9.42
CA VAL A 90 18.15 -5.81 -9.25
C VAL A 90 19.25 -6.12 -10.24
N THR A 91 20.47 -6.28 -9.72
CA THR A 91 21.61 -6.71 -10.52
C THR A 91 21.67 -8.23 -10.48
N ASP A 92 21.65 -8.88 -11.64
CA ASP A 92 21.88 -10.31 -11.73
C ASP A 92 23.30 -10.62 -11.22
N PRO A 93 23.45 -11.39 -10.13
CA PRO A 93 24.75 -11.69 -9.55
C PRO A 93 25.66 -12.51 -10.48
N LYS A 94 25.12 -13.13 -11.54
CA LYS A 94 25.89 -13.91 -12.51
C LYS A 94 26.39 -13.08 -13.69
N THR A 95 25.59 -12.11 -14.15
CA THR A 95 25.90 -11.35 -15.37
C THR A 95 26.28 -9.89 -15.10
N GLY A 96 26.05 -9.39 -13.88
CA GLY A 96 26.27 -7.99 -13.50
C GLY A 96 25.30 -7.02 -14.19
N LYS A 97 24.28 -7.52 -14.89
CA LYS A 97 23.29 -6.69 -15.58
C LYS A 97 22.17 -6.29 -14.63
N VAL A 98 21.74 -5.05 -14.75
CA VAL A 98 20.50 -4.59 -14.13
C VAL A 98 19.32 -5.19 -14.90
N GLU A 99 18.60 -6.11 -14.26
CA GLU A 99 17.50 -6.86 -14.87
C GLU A 99 16.11 -6.48 -14.31
N GLY A 100 16.05 -5.63 -13.27
CA GLY A 100 14.78 -5.19 -12.71
C GLY A 100 14.88 -3.85 -11.99
N PHE A 101 13.78 -3.11 -12.02
CA PHE A 101 13.53 -1.97 -11.13
C PHE A 101 12.32 -2.33 -10.26
N SER A 102 12.43 -2.10 -8.95
CA SER A 102 11.26 -2.18 -8.08
C SER A 102 10.72 -0.78 -7.82
N TRP A 103 9.39 -0.66 -7.81
CA TRP A 103 8.78 0.54 -7.30
C TRP A 103 8.59 0.37 -5.78
N ARG A 104 9.40 1.01 -4.92
CA ARG A 104 9.29 0.95 -3.45
C ARG A 104 8.53 2.14 -2.84
N GLN A 105 7.33 1.88 -2.33
CA GLN A 105 6.54 2.83 -1.55
C GLN A 105 7.01 2.81 -0.09
N PHE A 106 7.42 3.95 0.47
CA PHE A 106 7.86 4.03 1.86
C PHE A 106 6.77 4.50 2.81
N HIS A 107 5.94 5.43 2.36
CA HIS A 107 4.84 5.98 3.15
C HIS A 107 3.61 6.10 2.28
N GLU A 108 2.48 5.54 2.71
CA GLU A 108 1.16 5.84 2.15
C GLU A 108 0.38 6.71 3.14
N PHE A 109 -0.39 7.65 2.61
CA PHE A 109 -1.09 8.70 3.34
C PHE A 109 -2.59 8.62 3.11
N ALA A 110 -3.34 8.50 4.20
CA ALA A 110 -4.80 8.58 4.17
C ALA A 110 -5.29 9.63 5.18
N PRO A 111 -5.61 10.87 4.76
CA PRO A 111 -6.15 11.88 5.64
C PRO A 111 -7.57 11.48 6.08
N LEU A 112 -7.80 11.44 7.39
CA LEU A 112 -9.13 11.18 7.96
C LEU A 112 -9.84 12.49 8.34
N SER A 113 -9.06 13.51 8.71
CA SER A 113 -9.53 14.87 9.00
C SER A 113 -8.37 15.86 8.82
N PRO A 114 -8.62 17.18 8.87
CA PRO A 114 -7.54 18.18 8.84
C PRO A 114 -6.47 17.98 9.92
N LYS A 115 -6.78 17.25 11.01
CA LYS A 115 -5.88 17.07 12.16
C LYS A 115 -5.46 15.62 12.41
N LEU A 116 -5.92 14.68 11.59
CA LEU A 116 -5.66 13.25 11.77
C LEU A 116 -5.40 12.59 10.42
N ILE A 117 -4.26 11.93 10.31
CA ILE A 117 -3.85 11.17 9.14
C ILE A 117 -3.41 9.77 9.54
N VAL A 118 -3.76 8.77 8.73
CA VAL A 118 -3.14 7.44 8.78
C VAL A 118 -1.91 7.46 7.90
N VAL A 119 -0.79 7.02 8.46
CA VAL A 119 0.46 6.83 7.73
C VAL A 119 0.79 5.34 7.75
N LEU A 120 0.78 4.69 6.59
CA LEU A 120 1.32 3.34 6.46
C LEU A 120 2.80 3.46 6.12
N ARG A 121 3.67 3.02 7.03
CA ARG A 121 5.13 3.05 6.86
C ARG A 121 5.63 1.68 6.44
N SER A 122 6.37 1.61 5.36
CA SER A 122 6.88 0.33 4.86
C SER A 122 7.77 -0.33 5.89
N ASN A 123 7.68 -1.66 5.99
CA ASN A 123 8.59 -2.50 6.77
C ASN A 123 10.00 -2.51 6.18
N ASP A 124 10.10 -2.09 4.93
CA ASP A 124 11.34 -1.89 4.22
C ASP A 124 12.03 -0.58 4.62
N LEU A 125 13.35 -0.65 4.80
CA LEU A 125 14.19 0.53 5.02
C LEU A 125 14.66 1.12 3.68
N PRO A 126 14.85 2.45 3.57
CA PRO A 126 15.47 3.04 2.41
C PRO A 126 16.88 2.52 2.22
N TYR A 127 17.25 2.28 0.96
CA TYR A 127 18.60 1.84 0.61
C TYR A 127 19.61 2.89 1.08
N ARG A 128 20.51 2.50 1.99
CA ARG A 128 21.49 3.43 2.58
C ARG A 128 22.70 3.71 1.68
N GLY A 129 22.76 3.12 0.48
CA GLY A 129 24.01 3.04 -0.27
C GLY A 129 25.01 2.10 0.40
N ALA A 130 25.86 1.44 -0.39
CA ALA A 130 27.22 1.28 0.10
C ALA A 130 27.81 2.70 0.24
N VAL A 131 28.44 3.02 1.36
CA VAL A 131 29.39 4.14 1.38
C VAL A 131 30.48 3.74 0.40
N ILE A 132 30.41 4.22 -0.83
CA ILE A 132 31.54 4.17 -1.75
C ILE A 132 32.52 5.18 -1.15
N ASP A 133 33.54 4.67 -0.45
CA ASP A 133 34.67 5.50 -0.06
C ASP A 133 35.27 6.07 -1.36
N PRO A 134 35.32 7.40 -1.55
CA PRO A 134 35.93 8.00 -2.74
C PRO A 134 37.43 7.70 -2.86
N LYS A 135 38.02 6.89 -1.97
CA LYS A 135 39.42 6.46 -1.99
C LYS A 135 39.67 4.97 -2.27
N THR A 136 38.65 4.19 -2.65
CA THR A 136 38.85 2.81 -3.17
C THR A 136 38.63 2.71 -4.66
#